data_AF-A0A2E0XX69-F1
#
_entry.id   AF-A0A2E0XX69-F1
#
_cell.length_a   1.000
_cell.length_b   1.000
_cell.length_c   1.000
_cell.angle_alpha   90.00
_cell.angle_beta   90.00
_cell.angle_gamma   90.00
#
_symmetry.space_group_name_H-M   'P 1'
#
loop_
_entity.id
_entity.type
_entity.pdbx_description
1 polymer ?
#
loop_
_entity_poly.entity_id
_entity_poly.type
_entity_poly.pdbx_seq_one_letter_code
_entity_poly.pdbx_strand_id
1 'polypeptide(L)'
;MKSHSLHMPILVSALLLTTCFIGCSSEGKTAKWSSRGESIVPTTNDPASLSPMATDRKPLSVQNTDLRLAAVEVLGQASNSEDALMRANAIEALQPTTEPLREAVLRGLVDPNEGVRFVAAMSIGRRNLCGVSHLLGPLLEDRSRSVRAAAIYALESCGEQVDINPLAGFIVSERAADRANAAMVLAELGNSTAIPVVRNGLGRGFESFDPARSRTIDLLMAESLVRLGDRRELEAIRAALFAPPEHSEMTALACQMLARLQDRTAVPNMHDLATGSGPRKAGPELRLVAATALAEMQPDLVPMDLVISQLASEQPGVRIQVANVLGGLGNPAYEPQLAILLKDQDPHVQVAAAAAILKIGQNAAAP
;
A
#
# COMPACT_ATOMS: atom_id res chain seq x y z
N MET A 1 6.64 -23.58 -25.85
CA MET A 1 6.05 -23.71 -24.51
C MET A 1 5.80 -22.31 -23.97
N LYS A 2 4.53 -21.91 -23.83
CA LYS A 2 4.13 -20.56 -23.41
C LYS A 2 4.28 -20.46 -21.89
N SER A 3 5.14 -19.56 -21.42
CA SER A 3 5.27 -19.18 -20.00
C SER A 3 4.13 -18.24 -19.64
N HIS A 4 3.16 -18.73 -18.84
CA HIS A 4 2.15 -17.87 -18.24
C HIS A 4 2.80 -17.11 -17.06
N SER A 5 3.09 -15.82 -17.26
CA SER A 5 3.43 -14.90 -16.18
C SER A 5 2.16 -14.57 -15.40
N LEU A 6 2.05 -15.03 -14.16
CA LEU A 6 1.02 -14.58 -13.22
C LEU A 6 1.27 -13.09 -12.93
N HIS A 7 0.52 -12.19 -13.56
CA HIS A 7 0.43 -10.79 -13.15
C HIS A 7 -0.74 -10.67 -12.18
N MET A 8 -0.45 -10.62 -10.88
CA MET A 8 -1.40 -10.13 -9.88
C MET A 8 -1.24 -8.62 -9.75
N PRO A 9 -2.32 -7.83 -9.85
CA PRO A 9 -2.26 -6.41 -9.51
C PRO A 9 -2.12 -6.32 -7.99
N ILE A 10 -0.90 -6.08 -7.50
CA ILE A 10 -0.70 -5.77 -6.09
C ILE A 10 -1.20 -4.34 -5.89
N LEU A 11 -2.41 -4.22 -5.34
CA LEU A 11 -2.94 -2.98 -4.77
C LEU A 11 -2.12 -2.65 -3.52
N VAL A 12 -0.88 -2.20 -3.71
CA VAL A 12 -0.07 -1.68 -2.62
C VAL A 12 -0.52 -0.25 -2.36
N SER A 13 -1.54 -0.12 -1.51
CA SER A 13 -1.81 1.14 -0.84
C SER A 13 -0.57 1.51 -0.03
N ALA A 14 -0.14 2.76 -0.18
CA ALA A 14 1.01 3.34 0.52
C ALA A 14 0.67 3.67 2.00
N LEU A 15 -0.08 2.78 2.68
CA LEU A 15 -0.58 2.93 4.04
C LEU A 15 -0.60 1.58 4.80
N LEU A 16 0.58 1.01 5.06
CA LEU A 16 0.78 -0.14 5.96
C LEU A 16 -0.09 -1.39 5.62
N LEU A 17 0.17 -2.14 4.55
CA LEU A 17 0.87 -3.45 4.62
C LEU A 17 0.77 -4.17 3.29
N THR A 18 1.82 -4.89 2.93
CA THR A 18 1.76 -5.98 1.96
C THR A 18 1.06 -7.19 2.60
N THR A 19 -0.28 -7.22 2.60
CA THR A 19 -1.01 -8.48 2.83
C THR A 19 -0.86 -9.35 1.58
N CYS A 20 -0.12 -10.45 1.69
CA CYS A 20 -0.01 -11.47 0.63
C CYS A 20 -1.36 -12.17 0.42
N PHE A 21 -2.23 -11.60 -0.41
CA PHE A 21 -3.33 -12.33 -1.03
C PHE A 21 -2.86 -12.85 -2.38
N ILE A 22 -2.82 -14.18 -2.55
CA ILE A 22 -2.58 -14.83 -3.85
C ILE A 22 -3.89 -15.51 -4.25
N GLY A 23 -4.56 -15.01 -5.29
CA GLY A 23 -5.80 -15.57 -5.83
C GLY A 23 -5.96 -15.27 -7.33
N CYS A 24 -6.06 -16.34 -8.14
CA CYS A 24 -6.18 -16.31 -9.59
C CYS A 24 -7.64 -16.49 -10.04
N SER A 25 -8.10 -15.76 -11.07
CA SER A 25 -8.94 -16.31 -12.16
C SER A 25 -9.19 -15.30 -13.29
N SER A 26 -9.53 -15.83 -14.47
CA SER A 26 -9.32 -15.30 -15.83
C SER A 26 -10.61 -15.09 -16.66
N GLU A 27 -10.43 -14.42 -17.82
CA GLU A 27 -11.29 -14.30 -19.02
C GLU A 27 -12.42 -13.24 -18.96
N GLY A 28 -12.66 -12.35 -19.92
CA GLY A 28 -12.14 -12.15 -21.28
C GLY A 28 -13.31 -11.91 -22.25
N LYS A 29 -13.46 -10.71 -22.84
CA LYS A 29 -13.89 -10.45 -24.24
C LYS A 29 -14.09 -8.96 -24.57
N THR A 30 -13.80 -8.68 -25.83
CA THR A 30 -13.57 -7.43 -26.57
C THR A 30 -14.84 -6.77 -27.16
N ALA A 31 -14.86 -5.44 -27.34
CA ALA A 31 -14.97 -4.78 -28.68
C ALA A 31 -15.16 -3.24 -28.69
N LYS A 32 -14.33 -2.58 -29.53
CA LYS A 32 -14.57 -1.52 -30.56
C LYS A 32 -15.05 -0.09 -30.22
N TRP A 33 -14.06 0.82 -30.19
CA TRP A 33 -13.87 2.12 -30.89
C TRP A 33 -15.06 2.87 -31.53
N SER A 34 -15.18 4.17 -31.21
CA SER A 34 -15.62 5.23 -32.13
C SER A 34 -14.86 6.55 -31.83
N SER A 35 -14.74 7.41 -32.85
CA SER A 35 -13.67 8.38 -33.11
C SER A 35 -13.88 9.81 -32.57
N ARG A 36 -12.74 10.49 -32.40
CA ARG A 36 -12.54 11.95 -32.19
C ARG A 36 -13.35 12.82 -33.15
N GLY A 37 -13.91 13.90 -32.63
CA GLY A 37 -14.37 15.04 -33.43
C GLY A 37 -14.85 16.18 -32.55
N GLU A 38 -14.09 17.28 -32.58
CA GLU A 38 -14.54 18.65 -32.31
C GLU A 38 -14.64 19.13 -30.85
N SER A 39 -13.65 19.93 -30.43
CA SER A 39 -13.90 21.29 -29.93
C SER A 39 -12.58 22.05 -29.79
N ILE A 40 -12.19 22.72 -30.88
CA ILE A 40 -11.22 23.83 -30.87
C ILE A 40 -12.03 25.09 -30.56
N VAL A 41 -11.66 25.83 -29.52
CA VAL A 41 -12.11 27.22 -29.33
C VAL A 41 -10.89 28.13 -29.46
N PRO A 42 -10.94 29.22 -30.27
CA PRO A 42 -9.79 30.07 -30.52
C PRO A 42 -9.43 30.94 -29.31
N THR A 43 -8.14 31.01 -29.00
CA THR A 43 -7.52 31.97 -28.08
C THR A 43 -7.46 33.36 -28.73
N THR A 44 -8.06 34.37 -28.10
CA THR A 44 -7.75 35.77 -28.38
C THR A 44 -6.66 36.24 -27.42
N ASN A 45 -5.45 36.40 -27.94
CA ASN A 45 -4.33 37.05 -27.25
C ASN A 45 -4.47 38.56 -27.41
N ASP A 46 -4.64 39.29 -26.30
CA ASP A 46 -4.50 40.74 -26.25
C ASP A 46 -3.39 41.10 -25.23
N PRO A 47 -2.18 41.51 -25.66
CA PRO A 47 -0.99 41.58 -24.80
C PRO A 47 -0.74 42.98 -24.22
N ALA A 48 -1.77 43.63 -23.65
CA ALA A 48 -1.60 45.02 -23.17
C ALA A 48 -2.46 45.38 -21.95
N SER A 49 -2.35 44.65 -20.84
CA SER A 49 -2.67 45.18 -19.51
C SER A 49 -2.25 44.23 -18.37
N LEU A 50 -0.97 44.17 -18.00
CA LEU A 50 -0.58 43.55 -16.72
C LEU A 50 0.57 44.31 -16.07
N SER A 51 0.24 45.14 -15.07
CA SER A 51 1.19 45.61 -14.06
C SER A 51 1.57 44.46 -13.13
N PRO A 52 2.80 44.43 -12.56
CA PRO A 52 3.24 43.33 -11.72
C PRO A 52 2.61 43.46 -10.32
N MET A 53 1.52 42.71 -10.08
CA MET A 53 1.06 42.45 -8.71
C MET A 53 2.05 41.50 -8.04
N ALA A 54 2.59 41.96 -6.91
CA ALA A 54 3.44 41.19 -6.02
C ALA A 54 2.81 39.82 -5.73
N THR A 55 3.60 38.77 -5.94
CA THR A 55 3.25 37.39 -5.66
C THR A 55 3.22 37.16 -4.16
N ASP A 56 2.08 37.41 -3.55
CA ASP A 56 1.71 36.80 -2.26
C ASP A 56 0.69 35.69 -2.53
N ARG A 57 1.11 34.68 -3.31
CA ARG A 57 0.35 33.44 -3.45
C ARG A 57 0.66 32.58 -2.24
N LYS A 58 -0.07 32.81 -1.14
CA LYS A 58 -0.39 31.68 -0.25
C LYS A 58 -1.03 30.61 -1.13
N PRO A 59 -0.50 29.36 -1.17
CA PRO A 59 -1.18 28.30 -1.89
C PRO A 59 -2.58 28.17 -1.27
N LEU A 60 -3.61 28.49 -2.05
CA LEU A 60 -4.98 28.22 -1.68
C LEU A 60 -5.10 26.71 -1.60
N SER A 61 -5.18 26.18 -0.38
CA SER A 61 -5.59 24.82 -0.11
C SER A 61 -7.05 24.71 -0.55
N VAL A 62 -7.29 24.47 -1.83
CA VAL A 62 -8.59 24.01 -2.31
C VAL A 62 -8.62 22.52 -2.01
N GLN A 63 -8.86 22.15 -0.75
CA GLN A 63 -9.36 20.81 -0.48
C GLN A 63 -10.68 20.70 -1.23
N ASN A 64 -10.70 19.98 -2.35
CA ASN A 64 -11.95 19.69 -3.03
C ASN A 64 -12.72 18.72 -2.14
N THR A 65 -13.53 19.27 -1.24
CA THR A 65 -14.28 18.51 -0.23
C THR A 65 -15.19 17.49 -0.91
N ASP A 66 -15.74 17.84 -2.08
CA ASP A 66 -16.53 16.94 -2.90
C ASP A 66 -15.72 15.75 -3.41
N LEU A 67 -14.45 15.97 -3.81
CA LEU A 67 -13.56 14.90 -4.24
C LEU A 67 -13.20 13.95 -3.08
N ARG A 68 -12.96 14.50 -1.88
CA ARG A 68 -12.72 13.70 -0.68
C ARG A 68 -13.95 12.86 -0.31
N LEU A 69 -15.15 13.44 -0.37
CA LEU A 69 -16.41 12.72 -0.12
C LEU A 69 -16.62 11.59 -1.14
N ALA A 70 -16.38 11.86 -2.42
CA ALA A 70 -16.44 10.84 -3.47
C ALA A 70 -15.43 9.70 -3.24
N ALA A 71 -14.21 10.01 -2.79
CA ALA A 71 -13.23 9.00 -2.42
C ALA A 71 -13.71 8.13 -1.25
N VAL A 72 -14.28 8.73 -0.20
CA VAL A 72 -14.87 7.96 0.92
C VAL A 72 -16.01 7.08 0.44
N GLU A 73 -16.86 7.56 -0.46
CA GLU A 73 -17.97 6.78 -1.02
C GLU A 73 -17.48 5.56 -1.81
N VAL A 74 -16.49 5.74 -2.70
CA VAL A 74 -15.87 4.64 -3.46
C VAL A 74 -15.30 3.59 -2.51
N LEU A 75 -14.59 4.00 -1.45
CA LEU A 75 -14.05 3.06 -0.48
C LEU A 75 -15.14 2.40 0.37
N GLY A 76 -16.20 3.12 0.72
CA GLY A 76 -17.37 2.57 1.39
C GLY A 76 -18.02 1.45 0.56
N GLN A 77 -18.19 1.68 -0.74
CA GLN A 77 -18.70 0.65 -1.67
C GLN A 77 -17.73 -0.52 -1.80
N ALA A 78 -16.43 -0.25 -1.98
CA ALA A 78 -15.38 -1.28 -2.07
C ALA A 78 -15.30 -2.16 -0.80
N SER A 79 -15.57 -1.60 0.38
CA SER A 79 -15.64 -2.35 1.65
C SER A 79 -16.78 -3.39 1.70
N ASN A 80 -17.72 -3.33 0.75
CA ASN A 80 -18.83 -4.27 0.59
C ASN A 80 -18.71 -5.15 -0.67
N SER A 81 -17.56 -5.12 -1.35
CA SER A 81 -17.32 -5.93 -2.56
C SER A 81 -17.40 -7.43 -2.29
N GLU A 82 -17.77 -8.22 -3.29
CA GLU A 82 -17.68 -9.68 -3.24
C GLU A 82 -16.22 -10.16 -3.15
N ASP A 83 -15.29 -9.40 -3.72
CA ASP A 83 -13.86 -9.68 -3.64
C ASP A 83 -13.28 -9.31 -2.27
N ALA A 84 -12.75 -10.32 -1.57
CA ALA A 84 -12.12 -10.15 -0.26
C ALA A 84 -10.91 -9.21 -0.30
N LEU A 85 -10.13 -9.21 -1.39
CA LEU A 85 -8.99 -8.31 -1.52
C LEU A 85 -9.46 -6.86 -1.60
N MET A 86 -10.51 -6.59 -2.38
CA MET A 86 -11.13 -5.26 -2.46
C MET A 86 -11.63 -4.78 -1.09
N ARG A 87 -12.28 -5.67 -0.31
CA ARG A 87 -12.75 -5.33 1.04
C ARG A 87 -11.59 -4.98 1.98
N ALA A 88 -10.53 -5.79 1.98
CA ALA A 88 -9.35 -5.53 2.79
C ALA A 88 -8.68 -4.19 2.42
N ASN A 89 -8.45 -3.95 1.12
CA ASN A 89 -7.84 -2.71 0.64
C ASN A 89 -8.69 -1.48 0.96
N ALA A 90 -10.01 -1.60 0.89
CA ALA A 90 -10.92 -0.52 1.27
C ALA A 90 -10.82 -0.18 2.77
N ILE A 91 -10.80 -1.19 3.65
CA ILE A 91 -10.62 -0.98 5.10
C ILE A 91 -9.28 -0.27 5.37
N GLU A 92 -8.20 -0.72 4.73
CA GLU A 92 -6.88 -0.08 4.87
C GLU A 92 -6.89 1.37 4.37
N ALA A 93 -7.46 1.61 3.18
CA ALA A 93 -7.55 2.94 2.60
C ALA A 93 -8.47 3.90 3.38
N LEU A 94 -9.42 3.39 4.16
CA LEU A 94 -10.29 4.18 5.03
C LEU A 94 -9.62 4.60 6.35
N GLN A 95 -8.43 4.11 6.69
CA GLN A 95 -7.71 4.47 7.92
C GLN A 95 -7.60 5.98 8.20
N PRO A 96 -7.46 6.86 7.19
CA PRO A 96 -7.52 8.32 7.36
C PRO A 96 -8.86 8.90 7.84
N THR A 97 -9.90 8.08 7.94
CA THR A 97 -11.25 8.46 8.36
C THR A 97 -11.60 7.81 9.70
N THR A 98 -12.62 8.31 10.39
CA THR A 98 -13.09 7.74 11.67
C THR A 98 -14.38 6.94 11.46
N GLU A 99 -15.50 7.59 11.15
CA GLU A 99 -16.80 6.91 11.04
C GLU A 99 -16.86 5.91 9.86
N PRO A 100 -16.44 6.26 8.62
CA PRO A 100 -16.43 5.29 7.53
C PRO A 100 -15.53 4.08 7.81
N LEU A 101 -14.36 4.29 8.44
CA LEU A 101 -13.51 3.21 8.89
C LEU A 101 -14.21 2.34 9.95
N ARG A 102 -14.84 2.96 10.95
CA ARG A 102 -15.57 2.26 12.02
C ARG A 102 -16.64 1.34 11.43
N GLU A 103 -17.41 1.81 10.46
CA GLU A 103 -18.42 0.99 9.78
C GLU A 103 -17.79 -0.19 9.01
N ALA A 104 -16.69 0.06 8.29
CA ALA A 104 -16.02 -0.96 7.51
C ALA A 104 -15.38 -2.05 8.39
N VAL A 105 -14.71 -1.67 9.49
CA VAL A 105 -14.10 -2.66 10.41
C VAL A 105 -15.15 -3.49 11.14
N LEU A 106 -16.31 -2.94 11.50
CA LEU A 106 -17.40 -3.70 12.12
C LEU A 106 -17.87 -4.86 11.25
N ARG A 107 -17.98 -4.64 9.93
CA ARG A 107 -18.26 -5.72 8.97
C ARG A 107 -17.05 -6.64 8.81
N GLY A 108 -15.85 -6.07 8.72
CA GLY A 108 -14.61 -6.81 8.51
C GLY A 108 -14.26 -7.81 9.61
N LEU A 109 -14.60 -7.52 10.88
CA LEU A 109 -14.33 -8.42 12.02
C LEU A 109 -15.03 -9.79 11.93
N VAL A 110 -16.15 -9.86 11.21
CA VAL A 110 -16.94 -11.10 11.03
C VAL A 110 -16.86 -11.65 9.61
N ASP A 111 -15.91 -11.16 8.80
CA ASP A 111 -15.78 -11.55 7.41
C ASP A 111 -15.41 -13.05 7.27
N PRO A 112 -15.95 -13.77 6.27
CA PRO A 112 -15.56 -15.17 6.02
C PRO A 112 -14.07 -15.33 5.70
N ASN A 113 -13.44 -14.31 5.08
CA ASN A 113 -12.04 -14.33 4.71
C ASN A 113 -11.14 -13.91 5.90
N GLU A 114 -10.15 -14.75 6.23
CA GLU A 114 -9.24 -14.50 7.35
C GLU A 114 -8.42 -13.21 7.20
N GLY A 115 -8.05 -12.82 5.97
CA GLY A 115 -7.26 -11.63 5.76
C GLY A 115 -8.08 -10.34 5.90
N VAL A 116 -9.38 -10.36 5.62
CA VAL A 116 -10.27 -9.22 5.90
C VAL A 116 -10.43 -9.05 7.41
N ARG A 117 -10.64 -10.14 8.16
CA ARG A 117 -10.67 -10.10 9.64
C ARG A 117 -9.37 -9.57 10.23
N PHE A 118 -8.24 -10.02 9.69
CA PHE A 118 -6.92 -9.55 10.06
C PHE A 118 -6.76 -8.04 9.86
N VAL A 119 -7.08 -7.52 8.66
CA VAL A 119 -6.96 -6.09 8.35
C VAL A 119 -7.92 -5.24 9.19
N ALA A 120 -9.13 -5.72 9.45
CA ALA A 120 -10.08 -5.05 10.33
C ALA A 120 -9.53 -4.90 11.76
N ALA A 121 -9.03 -5.98 12.36
CA ALA A 121 -8.42 -5.96 13.69
C ALA A 121 -7.17 -5.05 13.71
N MET A 122 -6.24 -5.21 12.76
CA MET A 122 -5.07 -4.34 12.64
C MET A 122 -5.44 -2.85 12.54
N SER A 123 -6.48 -2.52 11.78
CA SER A 123 -6.94 -1.14 11.58
C SER A 123 -7.53 -0.54 12.85
N ILE A 124 -8.21 -1.35 13.68
CA ILE A 124 -8.70 -0.91 14.99
C ILE A 124 -7.52 -0.51 15.89
N GLY A 125 -6.48 -1.35 15.98
CA GLY A 125 -5.28 -1.04 16.78
C GLY A 125 -4.55 0.20 16.27
N ARG A 126 -4.22 0.25 14.97
CA ARG A 126 -3.47 1.37 14.36
C ARG A 126 -4.13 2.72 14.48
N ARG A 127 -5.47 2.73 14.48
CA ARG A 127 -6.27 3.96 14.53
C ARG A 127 -6.86 4.20 15.92
N ASN A 128 -6.49 3.39 16.92
CA ASN A 128 -6.99 3.44 18.29
C ASN A 128 -8.52 3.56 18.34
N LEU A 129 -9.22 2.74 17.53
CA LEU A 129 -10.70 2.70 17.52
C LEU A 129 -11.24 1.91 18.73
N CYS A 130 -10.84 2.30 19.94
CA CYS A 130 -11.05 1.51 21.15
C CYS A 130 -12.50 1.45 21.62
N GLY A 131 -13.39 2.30 21.09
CA GLY A 131 -14.83 2.18 21.33
C GLY A 131 -15.44 0.85 20.85
N VAL A 132 -14.75 0.11 19.97
CA VAL A 132 -15.16 -1.22 19.50
C VAL A 132 -14.21 -2.34 19.92
N SER A 133 -13.28 -2.10 20.86
CA SER A 133 -12.27 -3.09 21.31
C SER A 133 -12.91 -4.36 21.86
N HIS A 134 -14.04 -4.24 22.56
CA HIS A 134 -14.79 -5.36 23.13
C HIS A 134 -15.23 -6.42 22.09
N LEU A 135 -15.31 -6.05 20.80
CA LEU A 135 -15.64 -6.98 19.71
C LEU A 135 -14.45 -7.85 19.27
N LEU A 136 -13.23 -7.57 19.73
CA LEU A 136 -12.03 -8.33 19.38
C LEU A 136 -11.86 -9.61 20.21
N GLY A 137 -12.55 -9.73 21.35
CA GLY A 137 -12.45 -10.89 22.25
C GLY A 137 -12.62 -12.24 21.53
N PRO A 138 -13.66 -12.44 20.70
CA PRO A 138 -13.83 -13.67 19.92
C PRO A 138 -12.67 -13.98 18.95
N LEU A 139 -11.98 -12.96 18.43
CA LEU A 139 -10.88 -13.15 17.47
C LEU A 139 -9.60 -13.68 18.14
N LEU A 140 -9.49 -13.64 19.48
CA LEU A 140 -8.41 -14.31 20.20
C LEU A 140 -8.44 -15.84 20.03
N GLU A 141 -9.61 -16.39 19.71
CA GLU A 141 -9.84 -17.82 19.45
C GLU A 141 -10.08 -18.11 17.95
N ASP A 142 -9.71 -17.17 17.06
CA ASP A 142 -9.87 -17.35 15.62
C ASP A 142 -9.06 -18.56 15.10
N ARG A 143 -9.59 -19.25 14.09
CA ARG A 143 -8.92 -20.39 13.43
C ARG A 143 -7.56 -20.00 12.84
N SER A 144 -7.42 -18.74 12.42
CA SER A 144 -6.22 -18.19 11.82
C SER A 144 -5.30 -17.59 12.88
N ARG A 145 -4.05 -18.08 12.95
CA ARG A 145 -3.05 -17.51 13.88
C ARG A 145 -2.75 -16.05 13.57
N SER A 146 -2.82 -15.66 12.30
CA SER A 146 -2.70 -14.27 11.85
C SER A 146 -3.77 -13.39 12.48
N VAL A 147 -5.05 -13.81 12.40
CA VAL A 147 -6.17 -13.04 12.98
C VAL A 147 -6.04 -12.91 14.49
N ARG A 148 -5.65 -14.00 15.18
CA ARG A 148 -5.36 -13.93 16.62
C ARG A 148 -4.26 -12.93 16.95
N ALA A 149 -3.18 -12.89 16.15
CA ALA A 149 -2.10 -11.92 16.33
C ALA A 149 -2.59 -10.48 16.18
N ALA A 150 -3.43 -10.19 15.18
CA ALA A 150 -4.02 -8.88 14.99
C ALA A 150 -4.98 -8.48 16.12
N ALA A 151 -5.74 -9.43 16.67
CA ALA A 151 -6.60 -9.18 17.83
C ALA A 151 -5.79 -8.85 19.09
N ILE A 152 -4.70 -9.59 19.35
CA ILE A 152 -3.76 -9.29 20.44
C ILE A 152 -3.21 -7.87 20.29
N TYR A 153 -2.72 -7.53 19.09
CA TYR A 153 -2.22 -6.18 18.80
C TYR A 153 -3.26 -5.10 19.10
N ALA A 154 -4.47 -5.26 18.57
CA ALA A 154 -5.50 -4.24 18.68
C ALA A 154 -6.02 -4.06 20.11
N LEU A 155 -6.12 -5.14 20.89
CA LEU A 155 -6.48 -5.09 22.30
C LEU A 155 -5.38 -4.39 23.12
N GLU A 156 -4.11 -4.76 22.92
CA GLU A 156 -2.98 -4.15 23.60
C GLU A 156 -2.88 -2.64 23.29
N SER A 157 -3.02 -2.25 22.02
CA SER A 157 -2.99 -0.85 21.59
C SER A 157 -4.13 -0.03 22.20
N CYS A 158 -5.24 -0.69 22.55
CA CYS A 158 -6.36 -0.06 23.24
C CYS A 158 -6.26 -0.10 24.77
N GLY A 159 -5.14 -0.57 25.33
CA GLY A 159 -4.90 -0.64 26.77
C GLY A 159 -5.64 -1.77 27.48
N GLU A 160 -6.21 -2.72 26.73
CA GLU A 160 -6.84 -3.91 27.29
C GLU A 160 -5.76 -4.90 27.75
N GLN A 161 -5.98 -5.58 28.88
CA GLN A 161 -5.05 -6.60 29.36
C GLN A 161 -5.21 -7.88 28.53
N VAL A 162 -4.21 -8.19 27.72
CA VAL A 162 -4.18 -9.38 26.85
C VAL A 162 -2.83 -10.11 26.96
N ASP A 163 -2.86 -11.44 26.90
CA ASP A 163 -1.64 -12.24 26.87
C ASP A 163 -0.97 -12.17 25.48
N ILE A 164 0.24 -11.62 25.43
CA ILE A 164 1.04 -11.50 24.19
C ILE A 164 1.92 -12.74 23.93
N ASN A 165 2.07 -13.65 24.89
CA ASN A 165 2.93 -14.83 24.76
C ASN A 165 2.60 -15.74 23.57
N PRO A 166 1.33 -15.90 23.13
CA PRO A 166 1.01 -16.69 21.95
C PRO A 166 1.78 -16.27 20.68
N LEU A 167 2.15 -14.99 20.56
CA LEU A 167 2.90 -14.48 19.40
C LEU A 167 4.23 -15.19 19.20
N ALA A 168 4.94 -15.55 20.28
CA ALA A 168 6.20 -16.30 20.19
C ALA A 168 6.00 -17.69 19.56
N GLY A 169 4.88 -18.36 19.86
CA GLY A 169 4.51 -19.62 19.23
C GLY A 169 4.13 -19.47 17.75
N PHE A 170 3.59 -18.31 17.35
CA PHE A 170 3.20 -18.06 15.96
C PHE A 170 4.43 -17.81 15.06
N ILE A 171 5.50 -17.23 15.61
CA ILE A 171 6.78 -17.05 14.92
C ILE A 171 7.42 -18.36 14.48
N VAL A 172 7.17 -19.47 15.18
CA VAL A 172 7.69 -20.80 14.83
C VAL A 172 6.66 -21.67 14.08
N SER A 173 5.56 -21.06 13.61
CA SER A 173 4.53 -21.76 12.83
C SER A 173 5.09 -22.33 11.51
N GLU A 174 4.58 -23.49 11.10
CA GLU A 174 4.87 -24.06 9.79
C GLU A 174 4.36 -23.18 8.65
N ARG A 175 3.25 -22.45 8.88
CA ARG A 175 2.69 -21.53 7.89
C ARG A 175 3.50 -20.24 7.86
N ALA A 176 4.03 -19.92 6.69
CA ALA A 176 4.84 -18.73 6.43
C ALA A 176 4.13 -17.42 6.82
N ALA A 177 2.84 -17.31 6.45
CA ALA A 177 2.03 -16.12 6.71
C ALA A 177 1.87 -15.86 8.21
N ASP A 178 1.66 -16.90 9.02
CA ASP A 178 1.55 -16.77 10.48
C ASP A 178 2.84 -16.21 11.08
N ARG A 179 4.01 -16.66 10.59
CA ARG A 179 5.31 -16.16 11.05
C ARG A 179 5.49 -14.68 10.71
N ALA A 180 5.29 -14.33 9.44
CA ALA A 180 5.44 -12.95 8.97
C ALA A 180 4.51 -11.99 9.71
N ASN A 181 3.24 -12.37 9.86
CA ASN A 181 2.23 -11.54 10.55
C ASN A 181 2.52 -11.43 12.04
N ALA A 182 2.99 -12.49 12.70
CA ALA A 182 3.39 -12.42 14.10
C ALA A 182 4.62 -11.53 14.31
N ALA A 183 5.62 -11.62 13.41
CA ALA A 183 6.82 -10.78 13.47
C ALA A 183 6.46 -9.31 13.29
N MET A 184 5.59 -9.03 12.33
CA MET A 184 5.05 -7.72 12.05
C MET A 184 4.25 -7.18 13.25
N VAL A 185 3.36 -7.97 13.86
CA VAL A 185 2.62 -7.56 15.07
C VAL A 185 3.58 -7.24 16.22
N LEU A 186 4.60 -8.06 16.47
CA LEU A 186 5.61 -7.78 17.49
C LEU A 186 6.35 -6.46 17.22
N ALA A 187 6.62 -6.14 15.95
CA ALA A 187 7.18 -4.88 15.54
C ALA A 187 6.23 -3.68 15.73
N GLU A 188 4.92 -3.86 15.47
CA GLU A 188 3.90 -2.83 15.75
C GLU A 188 3.75 -2.55 17.25
N LEU A 189 3.89 -3.59 18.09
CA LEU A 189 3.92 -3.46 19.55
C LEU A 189 5.21 -2.83 20.09
N GLY A 190 6.24 -2.66 19.25
CA GLY A 190 7.54 -2.12 19.69
C GLY A 190 8.29 -3.01 20.69
N ASN A 191 7.96 -4.30 20.77
CA ASN A 191 8.56 -5.21 21.76
C ASN A 191 9.94 -5.69 21.30
N SER A 192 10.99 -4.89 21.55
CA SER A 192 12.37 -5.20 21.17
C SER A 192 12.93 -6.48 21.78
N THR A 193 12.36 -6.97 22.89
CA THR A 193 12.75 -8.27 23.48
C THR A 193 12.41 -9.45 22.56
N ALA A 194 11.56 -9.24 21.55
CA ALA A 194 11.19 -10.26 20.57
C ALA A 194 12.24 -10.48 19.47
N ILE A 195 13.28 -9.66 19.37
CA ILE A 195 14.33 -9.80 18.33
C ILE A 195 14.88 -11.23 18.24
N PRO A 196 15.28 -11.92 19.34
CA PRO A 196 15.80 -13.28 19.26
C PRO A 196 14.79 -14.30 18.74
N VAL A 197 13.51 -14.18 19.12
CA VAL A 197 12.48 -15.11 18.65
C VAL A 197 12.15 -14.88 17.18
N VAL A 198 12.02 -13.62 16.74
CA VAL A 198 11.78 -13.31 15.31
C VAL A 198 12.94 -13.81 14.44
N ARG A 199 14.19 -13.64 14.91
CA ARG A 199 15.37 -14.24 14.26
C ARG A 199 15.30 -15.75 14.16
N ASN A 200 14.83 -16.42 15.21
CA ASN A 200 14.73 -17.87 15.20
C ASN A 200 13.70 -18.39 14.17
N GLY A 201 12.75 -17.54 13.76
CA GLY A 201 11.83 -17.83 12.66
C GLY A 201 12.44 -17.69 11.26
N LEU A 202 13.48 -16.86 11.09
CA LEU A 202 14.12 -16.61 9.79
C LEU A 202 14.78 -17.87 9.23
N GLY A 203 14.68 -18.07 7.92
CA GLY A 203 15.40 -19.16 7.24
C GLY A 203 14.99 -20.57 7.66
N ARG A 204 13.90 -20.72 8.44
CA ARG A 204 13.26 -22.02 8.65
C ARG A 204 12.63 -22.47 7.34
N GLY A 205 13.45 -23.22 6.59
CA GLY A 205 13.12 -23.76 5.28
C GLY A 205 11.90 -24.67 5.34
N PHE A 206 11.13 -24.64 4.27
CA PHE A 206 10.03 -25.56 4.07
C PHE A 206 10.55 -26.79 3.33
N GLU A 207 10.08 -27.98 3.70
CA GLU A 207 10.28 -29.16 2.87
C GLU A 207 9.42 -29.14 1.59
N SER A 208 8.56 -28.13 1.38
CA SER A 208 7.50 -28.16 0.36
C SER A 208 7.19 -26.85 -0.39
N PHE A 209 7.97 -25.77 -0.25
CA PHE A 209 7.66 -24.49 -0.92
C PHE A 209 8.67 -24.08 -2.00
N ASP A 210 8.15 -23.31 -2.96
CA ASP A 210 8.92 -22.53 -3.93
C ASP A 210 9.94 -21.61 -3.19
N PRO A 211 11.24 -21.72 -3.49
CA PRO A 211 12.29 -20.87 -2.92
C PRO A 211 12.02 -19.36 -3.00
N ALA A 212 11.29 -18.88 -4.02
CA ALA A 212 10.95 -17.47 -4.15
C ALA A 212 10.02 -16.98 -3.03
N ARG A 213 8.99 -17.78 -2.69
CA ARG A 213 8.04 -17.43 -1.61
C ARG A 213 8.71 -17.40 -0.23
N SER A 214 9.68 -18.27 0.00
CA SER A 214 10.46 -18.24 1.26
C SER A 214 11.21 -16.92 1.40
N ARG A 215 11.85 -16.45 0.32
CA ARG A 215 12.60 -15.18 0.32
C ARG A 215 11.72 -13.97 0.63
N THR A 216 10.51 -13.92 0.08
CA THR A 216 9.54 -12.84 0.38
C THR A 216 9.19 -12.80 1.87
N ILE A 217 8.98 -13.96 2.48
CA ILE A 217 8.63 -14.06 3.90
C ILE A 217 9.81 -13.67 4.79
N ASP A 218 11.02 -14.10 4.42
CA ASP A 218 12.23 -13.70 5.13
C ASP A 218 12.44 -12.17 5.05
N LEU A 219 12.14 -11.53 3.91
CA LEU A 219 12.17 -10.06 3.79
C LEU A 219 11.16 -9.35 4.70
N LEU A 220 9.93 -9.88 4.84
CA LEU A 220 8.92 -9.31 5.74
C LEU A 220 9.33 -9.41 7.21
N MET A 221 9.96 -10.52 7.58
CA MET A 221 10.51 -10.69 8.93
C MET A 221 11.77 -9.84 9.15
N ALA A 222 12.61 -9.66 8.13
CA ALA A 222 13.73 -8.72 8.16
C ALA A 222 13.25 -7.28 8.39
N GLU A 223 12.21 -6.82 7.68
CA GLU A 223 11.60 -5.50 7.91
C GLU A 223 11.13 -5.36 9.37
N SER A 224 10.46 -6.39 9.89
CA SER A 224 10.00 -6.42 11.29
C SER A 224 11.16 -6.31 12.29
N LEU A 225 12.27 -7.00 12.03
CA LEU A 225 13.49 -6.91 12.83
C LEU A 225 14.13 -5.52 12.79
N VAL A 226 14.18 -4.87 11.61
CA VAL A 226 14.68 -3.48 11.50
C VAL A 226 13.79 -2.54 12.33
N ARG A 227 12.47 -2.69 12.24
CA ARG A 227 11.51 -1.89 13.03
C ARG A 227 11.65 -2.10 14.55
N LEU A 228 12.03 -3.31 14.98
CA LEU A 228 12.35 -3.62 16.37
C LEU A 228 13.72 -3.09 16.84
N GLY A 229 14.53 -2.56 15.92
CA GLY A 229 15.85 -1.97 16.21
C GLY A 229 17.04 -2.78 15.70
N ASP A 230 16.82 -3.92 15.05
CA ASP A 230 17.91 -4.75 14.51
C ASP A 230 18.34 -4.31 13.12
N ARG A 231 19.16 -3.25 13.06
CA ARG A 231 19.58 -2.61 11.81
C ARG A 231 20.41 -3.51 10.88
N ARG A 232 20.91 -4.66 11.35
CA ARG A 232 21.67 -5.61 10.51
C ARG A 232 20.84 -6.16 9.36
N GLU A 233 19.54 -6.34 9.59
CA GLU A 233 18.63 -6.90 8.58
C GLU A 233 18.31 -5.91 7.46
N LEU A 234 18.69 -4.62 7.61
CA LEU A 234 18.52 -3.62 6.55
C LEU A 234 19.34 -3.97 5.30
N GLU A 235 20.51 -4.60 5.46
CA GLU A 235 21.34 -5.03 4.32
C GLU A 235 20.64 -6.11 3.48
N ALA A 236 19.87 -7.01 4.11
CA ALA A 236 19.09 -8.01 3.39
C ALA A 236 18.00 -7.36 2.51
N ILE A 237 17.35 -6.32 3.04
CA ILE A 237 16.32 -5.55 2.30
C ILE A 237 16.97 -4.76 1.16
N ARG A 238 18.10 -4.07 1.41
CA ARG A 238 18.87 -3.36 0.38
C ARG A 238 19.31 -4.29 -0.75
N ALA A 239 19.79 -5.49 -0.42
CA ALA A 239 20.21 -6.49 -1.41
C ALA A 239 19.06 -6.92 -2.34
N ALA A 240 17.82 -6.96 -1.84
CA ALA A 240 16.66 -7.34 -2.65
C ALA A 240 16.30 -6.34 -3.76
N LEU A 241 16.83 -5.11 -3.73
CA LEU A 241 16.75 -4.19 -4.88
C LEU A 241 17.45 -4.74 -6.14
N PHE A 242 18.45 -5.60 -5.93
CA PHE A 242 19.26 -6.21 -6.98
C PHE A 242 18.80 -7.64 -7.33
N ALA A 243 17.60 -8.03 -6.90
CA ALA A 243 17.03 -9.32 -7.27
C ALA A 243 16.97 -9.48 -8.81
N PRO A 244 17.11 -10.73 -9.32
CA PRO A 244 17.02 -10.99 -10.76
C PRO A 244 15.71 -10.49 -11.38
N PRO A 245 15.68 -10.14 -12.68
CA PRO A 245 14.47 -9.65 -13.35
C PRO A 245 13.26 -10.58 -13.22
N GLU A 246 13.49 -11.88 -13.16
CA GLU A 246 12.46 -12.91 -12.97
C GLU A 246 11.75 -12.81 -11.61
N HIS A 247 12.37 -12.10 -10.66
CA HIS A 247 11.88 -11.87 -9.30
C HIS A 247 11.65 -10.38 -9.03
N SER A 248 11.04 -9.68 -9.99
CA SER A 248 10.79 -8.24 -9.89
C SER A 248 9.88 -7.86 -8.71
N GLU A 249 9.08 -8.79 -8.20
CA GLU A 249 8.29 -8.66 -6.98
C GLU A 249 9.16 -8.43 -5.74
N MET A 250 10.34 -9.06 -5.65
CA MET A 250 11.26 -8.83 -4.52
C MET A 250 11.85 -7.42 -4.56
N THR A 251 12.15 -6.91 -5.75
CA THR A 251 12.63 -5.54 -5.94
C THR A 251 11.54 -4.52 -5.61
N ALA A 252 10.31 -4.76 -6.07
CA ALA A 252 9.17 -3.92 -5.73
C ALA A 252 8.94 -3.87 -4.20
N LEU A 253 8.99 -5.03 -3.54
CA LEU A 253 8.86 -5.13 -2.09
C LEU A 253 9.99 -4.38 -1.36
N ALA A 254 11.23 -4.53 -1.81
CA ALA A 254 12.38 -3.81 -1.25
C ALA A 254 12.22 -2.29 -1.38
N CYS A 255 11.78 -1.77 -2.53
CA CYS A 255 11.50 -0.34 -2.69
C CYS A 255 10.51 0.17 -1.63
N GLN A 256 9.43 -0.56 -1.41
CA GLN A 256 8.39 -0.20 -0.45
C GLN A 256 8.88 -0.27 0.99
N MET A 257 9.59 -1.35 1.36
CA MET A 257 10.17 -1.52 2.69
C MET A 257 11.15 -0.39 3.01
N LEU A 258 12.05 -0.08 2.09
CA LEU A 258 13.07 0.95 2.28
C LEU A 258 12.47 2.36 2.36
N ALA A 259 11.37 2.62 1.65
CA ALA A 259 10.58 3.84 1.83
C ALA A 259 9.94 3.93 3.22
N ARG A 260 9.26 2.87 3.67
CA ARG A 260 8.67 2.82 5.03
C ARG A 260 9.72 2.95 6.13
N LEU A 261 10.89 2.34 5.94
CA LEU A 261 12.03 2.41 6.85
C LEU A 261 12.84 3.71 6.73
N GLN A 262 12.48 4.58 5.78
CA GLN A 262 13.15 5.86 5.50
C GLN A 262 14.66 5.71 5.22
N ASP A 263 15.03 4.62 4.53
CA ASP A 263 16.43 4.30 4.25
C ASP A 263 16.99 5.09 3.06
N ARG A 264 17.45 6.31 3.31
CA ARG A 264 17.94 7.24 2.27
C ARG A 264 19.13 6.73 1.47
N THR A 265 19.85 5.71 1.90
CA THR A 265 20.97 5.15 1.11
C THR A 265 20.49 4.46 -0.17
N ALA A 266 19.23 4.02 -0.19
CA ALA A 266 18.63 3.33 -1.34
C ALA A 266 18.09 4.29 -2.41
N VAL A 267 18.01 5.59 -2.12
CA VAL A 267 17.42 6.59 -3.03
C VAL A 267 18.08 6.61 -4.42
N PRO A 268 19.42 6.57 -4.57
CA PRO A 268 20.04 6.53 -5.89
C PRO A 268 19.60 5.31 -6.71
N ASN A 269 19.49 4.14 -6.06
CA ASN A 269 19.04 2.91 -6.73
C ASN A 269 17.56 3.00 -7.14
N MET A 270 16.70 3.58 -6.31
CA MET A 270 15.29 3.81 -6.65
C MET A 270 15.14 4.82 -7.79
N HIS A 271 15.95 5.89 -7.81
CA HIS A 271 15.98 6.86 -8.90
C HIS A 271 16.41 6.22 -10.23
N ASP A 272 17.46 5.37 -10.21
CA ASP A 272 17.89 4.62 -11.39
C ASP A 272 16.81 3.67 -11.91
N LEU A 273 16.09 2.99 -11.00
CA LEU A 273 14.95 2.15 -11.34
C LEU A 273 13.81 2.97 -11.95
N ALA A 274 13.41 4.08 -11.33
CA ALA A 274 12.29 4.91 -11.77
C ALA A 274 12.55 5.54 -13.15
N THR A 275 13.76 6.09 -13.36
CA THR A 275 14.14 6.72 -14.63
C THR A 275 14.51 5.71 -15.71
N GLY A 276 14.87 4.48 -15.35
CA GLY A 276 15.39 3.47 -16.28
C GLY A 276 16.84 3.73 -16.72
N SER A 277 17.53 4.63 -16.02
CA SER A 277 18.93 5.01 -16.28
C SER A 277 19.92 3.95 -15.82
N GLY A 278 19.51 3.08 -14.90
CA GLY A 278 20.33 2.01 -14.36
C GLY A 278 20.60 0.84 -15.33
N PRO A 279 21.43 -0.13 -14.89
CA PRO A 279 21.75 -1.33 -15.67
C PRO A 279 20.51 -2.23 -15.87
N ARG A 280 19.56 -2.19 -14.93
CA ARG A 280 18.30 -2.92 -15.02
C ARG A 280 17.30 -2.17 -15.90
N LYS A 281 16.74 -2.85 -16.89
CA LYS A 281 15.62 -2.35 -17.69
C LYS A 281 14.30 -2.77 -17.06
N ALA A 282 13.84 -1.97 -16.10
CA ALA A 282 12.58 -2.18 -15.39
C ALA A 282 11.37 -1.87 -16.29
N GLY A 283 10.33 -2.70 -16.21
CA GLY A 283 9.04 -2.44 -16.84
C GLY A 283 8.27 -1.29 -16.16
N PRO A 284 7.22 -0.74 -16.79
CA PRO A 284 6.50 0.44 -16.30
C PRO A 284 6.03 0.33 -14.85
N GLU A 285 5.52 -0.84 -14.44
CA GLU A 285 5.05 -1.06 -13.06
C GLU A 285 6.18 -0.92 -12.04
N LEU A 286 7.30 -1.60 -12.23
CA LEU A 286 8.43 -1.53 -11.30
C LEU A 286 9.05 -0.12 -11.26
N ARG A 287 9.08 0.59 -12.40
CA ARG A 287 9.53 1.99 -12.46
C ARG A 287 8.63 2.88 -11.62
N LEU A 288 7.31 2.70 -11.70
CA LEU A 288 6.34 3.47 -10.90
C LEU A 288 6.39 3.09 -9.43
N VAL A 289 6.61 1.82 -9.07
CA VAL A 289 6.83 1.43 -7.67
C VAL A 289 8.06 2.14 -7.08
N ALA A 290 9.17 2.20 -7.82
CA ALA A 290 10.34 2.96 -7.39
C ALA A 290 10.03 4.47 -7.29
N ALA A 291 9.24 5.00 -8.23
CA ALA A 291 8.77 6.39 -8.15
C ALA A 291 7.87 6.66 -6.93
N THR A 292 7.04 5.69 -6.51
CA THR A 292 6.22 5.81 -5.29
C THR A 292 7.11 5.86 -4.06
N ALA A 293 8.13 5.00 -3.99
CA ALA A 293 9.10 5.03 -2.90
C ALA A 293 9.85 6.38 -2.84
N LEU A 294 10.25 6.92 -3.99
CA LEU A 294 10.85 8.26 -4.08
C LEU A 294 9.86 9.36 -3.64
N ALA A 295 8.58 9.25 -3.99
CA ALA A 295 7.58 10.23 -3.59
C ALA A 295 7.47 10.36 -2.05
N GLU A 296 7.70 9.28 -1.31
CA GLU A 296 7.67 9.28 0.16
C GLU A 296 8.99 9.71 0.81
N MET A 297 10.11 9.58 0.10
CA MET A 297 11.45 9.80 0.66
C MET A 297 12.11 11.10 0.18
N GLN A 298 11.98 11.39 -1.11
CA GLN A 298 12.57 12.52 -1.82
C GLN A 298 11.74 12.89 -3.08
N PRO A 299 10.63 13.63 -2.90
CA PRO A 299 9.68 13.99 -3.97
C PRO A 299 10.32 14.62 -5.23
N ASP A 300 11.39 15.39 -5.05
CA ASP A 300 12.08 16.10 -6.16
C ASP A 300 12.72 15.15 -7.20
N LEU A 301 12.92 13.88 -6.84
CA LEU A 301 13.51 12.87 -7.72
C LEU A 301 12.47 12.04 -8.49
N VAL A 302 11.17 12.31 -8.30
CA VAL A 302 10.11 11.58 -9.00
C VAL A 302 10.06 11.99 -10.48
N PRO A 303 10.18 11.03 -11.43
CA PRO A 303 10.13 11.34 -12.86
C PRO A 303 8.68 11.63 -13.30
N MET A 304 8.19 12.84 -13.06
CA MET A 304 6.79 13.20 -13.29
C MET A 304 6.32 13.03 -14.74
N ASP A 305 7.20 13.24 -15.73
CA ASP A 305 6.85 13.00 -17.14
C ASP A 305 6.46 11.53 -17.39
N LEU A 306 7.16 10.58 -16.75
CA LEU A 306 6.78 9.17 -16.79
C LEU A 306 5.41 8.97 -16.14
N VAL A 307 5.22 9.49 -14.92
CA VAL A 307 3.98 9.31 -14.14
C VAL A 307 2.76 9.82 -14.91
N ILE A 308 2.83 11.04 -15.43
CA ILE A 308 1.75 11.66 -16.20
C ILE A 308 1.48 10.92 -17.51
N SER A 309 2.53 10.46 -18.21
CA SER A 309 2.37 9.68 -19.45
C SER A 309 1.62 8.35 -19.24
N GLN A 310 1.64 7.80 -18.02
CA GLN A 310 1.05 6.50 -17.69
C GLN A 310 -0.39 6.58 -17.15
N LEU A 311 -0.96 7.78 -16.99
CA LEU A 311 -2.35 7.96 -16.52
C LEU A 311 -3.39 7.21 -17.38
N ALA A 312 -3.14 7.12 -18.69
CA ALA A 312 -4.02 6.47 -19.66
C ALA A 312 -3.49 5.11 -20.12
N SER A 313 -2.60 4.47 -19.35
CA SER A 313 -2.08 3.14 -19.69
C SER A 313 -3.23 2.13 -19.83
N GLU A 314 -3.14 1.23 -20.80
CA GLU A 314 -4.13 0.16 -20.99
C GLU A 314 -4.14 -0.81 -19.79
N GLN A 315 -3.00 -0.95 -19.10
CA GLN A 315 -2.85 -1.85 -17.96
C GLN A 315 -3.35 -1.19 -16.67
N PRO A 316 -4.39 -1.75 -16.00
CA PRO A 316 -4.88 -1.21 -14.73
C PRO A 316 -3.82 -1.19 -13.63
N GLY A 317 -2.94 -2.20 -13.58
CA GLY A 317 -1.80 -2.27 -12.65
C GLY A 317 -0.90 -1.04 -12.73
N VAL A 318 -0.63 -0.54 -13.94
CA VAL A 318 0.14 0.68 -14.16
C VAL A 318 -0.63 1.91 -13.66
N ARG A 319 -1.94 2.03 -13.94
CA ARG A 319 -2.76 3.15 -13.48
C ARG A 319 -2.91 3.19 -11.94
N ILE A 320 -2.99 2.04 -11.29
CA ILE A 320 -2.91 1.91 -9.82
C ILE A 320 -1.60 2.52 -9.30
N GLN A 321 -0.46 2.16 -9.91
CA GLN A 321 0.82 2.72 -9.47
C GLN A 321 0.91 4.23 -9.72
N VAL A 322 0.30 4.76 -10.79
CA VAL A 322 0.21 6.21 -10.99
C VAL A 322 -0.55 6.87 -9.84
N ALA A 323 -1.73 6.35 -9.44
CA ALA A 323 -2.45 6.86 -8.28
C ALA A 323 -1.59 6.84 -7.01
N ASN A 324 -0.86 5.74 -6.78
CA ASN A 324 0.03 5.61 -5.62
C ASN A 324 1.17 6.63 -5.60
N VAL A 325 1.82 6.89 -6.75
CA VAL A 325 2.86 7.92 -6.85
C VAL A 325 2.27 9.30 -6.51
N LEU A 326 1.14 9.65 -7.12
CA LEU A 326 0.50 10.96 -6.92
C LEU A 326 0.04 11.16 -5.47
N GLY A 327 -0.52 10.13 -4.84
CA GLY A 327 -0.88 10.14 -3.43
C GLY A 327 0.33 10.20 -2.50
N GLY A 328 1.41 9.49 -2.84
CA GLY A 328 2.68 9.49 -2.11
C GLY A 328 3.33 10.88 -2.06
N LEU A 329 3.21 11.66 -3.14
CA LEU A 329 3.70 13.04 -3.20
C LEU A 329 2.98 13.97 -2.22
N GLY A 330 1.75 13.63 -1.82
CA GLY A 330 0.98 14.43 -0.87
C GLY A 330 0.61 15.83 -1.37
N ASN A 331 0.75 16.12 -2.67
CA ASN A 331 0.57 17.46 -3.24
C ASN A 331 -0.84 17.60 -3.87
N PRO A 332 -1.71 18.50 -3.35
CA PRO A 332 -3.06 18.73 -3.88
C PRO A 332 -3.10 19.16 -5.35
N ALA A 333 -2.00 19.64 -5.93
CA ALA A 333 -1.91 19.96 -7.35
C ALA A 333 -2.22 18.76 -8.27
N TYR A 334 -2.14 17.53 -7.75
CA TYR A 334 -2.43 16.30 -8.49
C TYR A 334 -3.85 15.75 -8.28
N GLU A 335 -4.71 16.45 -7.53
CA GLU A 335 -6.13 16.10 -7.39
C GLU A 335 -6.88 15.97 -8.72
N PRO A 336 -6.65 16.81 -9.76
CA PRO A 336 -7.32 16.64 -11.05
C PRO A 336 -7.04 15.29 -11.71
N GLN A 337 -5.79 14.82 -11.63
CA GLN A 337 -5.39 13.51 -12.17
C GLN A 337 -6.00 12.38 -11.35
N LEU A 338 -6.03 12.51 -10.03
CA LEU A 338 -6.69 11.54 -9.15
C LEU A 338 -8.21 11.50 -9.36
N ALA A 339 -8.85 12.64 -9.65
CA ALA A 339 -10.27 12.70 -9.97
C ALA A 339 -10.62 11.96 -11.28
N ILE A 340 -9.68 11.91 -12.23
CA ILE A 340 -9.82 11.07 -13.44
C ILE A 340 -9.75 9.59 -13.05
N LEU A 341 -8.75 9.19 -12.27
CA LEU A 341 -8.56 7.79 -11.84
C LEU A 341 -9.66 7.31 -10.88
N LEU A 342 -10.30 8.21 -10.13
CA LEU A 342 -11.44 7.89 -9.28
C LEU A 342 -12.67 7.44 -10.11
N LYS A 343 -12.73 7.86 -11.37
CA LYS A 343 -13.78 7.48 -12.33
C LYS A 343 -13.31 6.41 -13.32
N ASP A 344 -12.22 5.73 -13.02
CA ASP A 344 -11.65 4.69 -13.90
C ASP A 344 -12.62 3.53 -14.09
N GLN A 345 -12.49 2.81 -15.21
CA GLN A 345 -13.33 1.63 -15.47
C GLN A 345 -12.99 0.44 -14.55
N ASP A 346 -11.77 0.39 -14.03
CA ASP A 346 -11.28 -0.67 -13.17
C ASP A 346 -11.48 -0.29 -11.69
N PRO A 347 -12.28 -1.06 -10.92
CA PRO A 347 -12.54 -0.75 -9.52
C PRO A 347 -11.27 -0.70 -8.64
N HIS A 348 -10.23 -1.45 -8.98
CA HIS A 348 -8.97 -1.42 -8.25
C HIS A 348 -8.22 -0.09 -8.45
N VAL A 349 -8.32 0.50 -9.64
CA VAL A 349 -7.79 1.85 -9.91
C VAL A 349 -8.57 2.90 -9.13
N GLN A 350 -9.91 2.77 -9.08
CA GLN A 350 -10.76 3.68 -8.29
C GLN A 350 -10.39 3.66 -6.81
N VAL A 351 -10.20 2.47 -6.22
CA VAL A 351 -9.76 2.31 -4.83
C VAL A 351 -8.39 2.94 -4.59
N ALA A 352 -7.42 2.73 -5.48
CA ALA A 352 -6.10 3.35 -5.37
C ALA A 352 -6.16 4.88 -5.45
N ALA A 353 -6.97 5.42 -6.36
CA ALA A 353 -7.19 6.86 -6.49
C ALA A 353 -7.87 7.44 -5.24
N ALA A 354 -8.88 6.76 -4.71
CA ALA A 354 -9.55 7.17 -3.48
C ALA A 354 -8.59 7.17 -2.28
N ALA A 355 -7.76 6.13 -2.13
CA ALA A 355 -6.73 6.06 -1.10
C ALA A 355 -5.73 7.23 -1.22
N ALA A 356 -5.27 7.53 -2.44
CA ALA A 356 -4.36 8.64 -2.71
C ALA A 356 -4.98 10.01 -2.35
N ILE A 357 -6.26 10.24 -2.69
CA ILE A 357 -6.99 11.46 -2.33
C ILE A 357 -7.08 11.61 -0.80
N LEU A 358 -7.40 10.53 -0.08
CA LEU A 358 -7.46 10.58 1.38
C LEU A 358 -6.11 10.87 2.03
N LYS A 359 -5.02 10.31 1.47
CA LYS A 359 -3.64 10.54 1.92
C LYS A 359 -3.20 11.99 1.74
N ILE A 360 -3.48 12.60 0.57
CA ILE A 360 -3.20 14.03 0.33
C ILE A 360 -3.92 14.92 1.36
N GLY A 361 -5.19 14.63 1.65
CA GLY A 361 -5.97 15.38 2.63
C GLY A 361 -5.41 15.33 4.06
N GLN A 362 -4.72 14.26 4.45
CA GLN A 362 -4.03 14.19 5.76
C GLN A 362 -2.79 15.08 5.80
N ASN A 363 -1.96 15.04 4.75
CA ASN A 363 -0.73 15.82 4.69
C ASN A 363 -1.01 17.32 4.65
N ALA A 364 -2.10 17.75 4.01
CA ALA A 364 -2.55 19.14 4.00
C ALA A 364 -3.11 19.62 5.36
N ALA A 365 -3.50 18.70 6.25
CA ALA A 365 -4.01 19.00 7.58
C ALA A 365 -2.92 18.98 8.68
N ALA A 366 -1.69 18.59 8.34
CA ALA A 366 -0.54 18.73 9.23
C ALA A 366 -0.06 20.20 9.24
N PRO A 367 0.14 20.82 10.42
CA PRO A 367 0.43 22.24 10.57
C PRO A 367 1.80 22.67 10.04
#